data_AF-A0A959C9U1-F1
#
_entry.id   AF-A0A959C9U1-F1
#
_cell.length_a   1.000
_cell.length_b   1.000
_cell.length_c   1.000
_cell.angle_alpha   90.00
_cell.angle_beta   90.00
_cell.angle_gamma   90.00
#
_symmetry.space_group_name_H-M   'P 1'
#
loop_
_entity.id
_entity.type
_entity.pdbx_description
1 polymer ?
#
loop_
_entity_poly.entity_id
_entity_poly.type
_entity_poly.pdbx_seq_one_letter_code
_entity_poly.pdbx_strand_id
1 'polypeptide(L)' 'KAEGTIIVKFTVGNDGAISDVHTVNEGATQRSDMVLEAIRVVKGMPNWTPAQVDGKAVACEMALPVKFVL' A
#
# COMPACT_ATOMS: atom_id res chain seq x y z
N LYS A 1 19.62 10.86 5.76
CA LYS A 1 19.45 9.40 5.89
C LYS A 1 17.99 9.05 5.68
N ALA A 2 17.66 8.28 4.66
CA ALA A 2 16.31 7.77 4.42
C ALA A 2 16.26 6.33 4.94
N GLU A 3 16.14 6.19 6.26
CA GLU A 3 15.98 4.90 6.93
C GLU A 3 14.63 4.96 7.66
N GLY A 4 13.77 3.96 7.46
CA GLY A 4 12.46 3.94 8.08
C GLY A 4 11.47 3.01 7.40
N THR A 5 10.37 2.71 8.10
CA THR A 5 9.27 1.89 7.56
C THR A 5 8.04 2.78 7.37
N ILE A 6 7.53 2.82 6.14
CA ILE A 6 6.27 3.45 5.79
C ILE A 6 5.22 2.35 5.68
N ILE A 7 4.11 2.47 6.41
CA ILE A 7 2.99 1.54 6.23
C ILE A 7 2.02 2.18 5.23
N VAL A 8 1.82 1.50 4.10
CA VAL A 8 0.87 1.89 3.06
C VAL A 8 -0.36 1.03 3.18
N LYS A 9 -1.53 1.66 3.25
CA LYS A 9 -2.83 1.02 3.18
C LYS A 9 -3.45 1.24 1.82
N PHE A 10 -4.08 0.21 1.29
CA PHE A 10 -4.78 0.27 0.01
C PHE A 10 -5.85 -0.81 -0.06
N THR A 11 -6.80 -0.63 -0.96
CA THR A 11 -7.85 -1.61 -1.24
C THR A 11 -7.47 -2.40 -2.48
N VAL A 12 -7.55 -3.72 -2.39
CA VAL A 12 -7.52 -4.61 -3.57
C VAL A 12 -8.97 -4.91 -3.92
N GLY A 13 -9.40 -4.48 -5.11
CA GLY A 13 -10.72 -4.74 -5.66
C GLY A 13 -10.94 -6.22 -6.00
N ASN A 14 -12.17 -6.60 -6.34
CA ASN A 14 -12.51 -7.96 -6.76
C ASN A 14 -11.91 -8.37 -8.12
N ASP A 15 -11.49 -7.40 -8.92
CA ASP A 15 -10.75 -7.52 -10.18
C ASP A 15 -9.23 -7.52 -9.98
N GLY A 16 -8.78 -7.37 -8.73
CA GLY A 16 -7.37 -7.25 -8.38
C GLY A 16 -6.79 -5.85 -8.55
N ALA A 17 -7.58 -4.87 -8.99
CA ALA A 17 -7.10 -3.51 -9.12
C ALA A 17 -6.84 -2.88 -7.74
N ILE A 18 -5.81 -2.04 -7.65
CA ILE A 18 -5.45 -1.35 -6.42
C ILE A 18 -6.13 0.03 -6.41
N SER A 19 -6.87 0.35 -5.36
CA SER A 19 -7.50 1.65 -5.12
C SER A 19 -7.22 2.17 -3.71
N ASP A 20 -7.61 3.42 -3.44
CA ASP A 20 -7.59 4.02 -2.09
C ASP A 20 -6.25 3.95 -1.36
N VAL A 21 -5.15 4.14 -2.11
CA VAL A 21 -3.78 4.08 -1.59
C VAL A 21 -3.49 5.32 -0.72
N HIS A 22 -3.27 5.09 0.57
CA HIS A 22 -2.92 6.11 1.57
C HIS A 22 -1.91 5.56 2.59
N THR A 23 -1.26 6.43 3.36
CA THR A 23 -0.32 6.00 4.41
C THR A 23 -0.91 6.19 5.78
N VAL A 24 -0.62 5.29 6.72
CA VAL A 24 -1.14 5.37 8.10
C VAL A 24 -0.32 6.30 9.00
N ASN A 25 0.89 6.65 8.57
CA ASN A 25 1.87 7.39 9.36
C ASN A 25 1.92 8.89 9.04
N GLU A 26 0.78 9.51 8.74
CA GLU A 26 0.71 10.94 8.40
C GLU A 26 1.18 11.87 9.56
N GLY A 27 1.28 11.35 10.78
CA GLY A 27 1.50 12.16 11.99
C GLY A 27 2.95 12.29 12.51
N ALA A 28 3.95 11.61 11.96
CA ALA A 28 5.25 11.52 12.65
C ALA A 28 6.43 11.64 11.70
N THR A 29 6.83 12.87 11.37
CA THR A 29 8.24 13.19 11.03
C THR A 29 8.84 12.43 9.83
N GLN A 30 8.02 11.69 9.07
CA GLN A 30 8.43 10.92 7.91
C GLN A 30 8.59 11.88 6.75
N ARG A 31 9.79 11.88 6.18
CA ARG A 31 10.16 12.77 5.08
C ARG A 31 9.18 12.56 3.94
N SER A 32 8.62 13.65 3.41
CA SER A 32 7.57 13.62 2.38
C SER A 32 7.99 12.85 1.13
N ASP A 33 9.29 12.81 0.82
CA ASP A 33 9.86 12.05 -0.29
C ASP A 33 9.63 10.53 -0.17
N MET A 34 9.85 9.94 1.01
CA MET A 34 9.65 8.51 1.26
C MET A 34 8.17 8.11 1.17
N VAL A 35 7.28 8.97 1.65
CA VAL A 35 5.82 8.77 1.57
C VAL A 35 5.36 8.79 0.12
N LEU A 36 5.77 9.81 -0.64
CA LEU A 36 5.44 9.94 -2.05
C LEU A 36 5.94 8.75 -2.86
N GLU A 37 7.17 8.30 -2.59
CA GLU A 37 7.76 7.16 -3.28
C GLU A 37 7.06 5.85 -2.92
N ALA A 38 6.72 5.63 -1.65
CA ALA A 38 5.97 4.45 -1.23
C ALA A 38 4.59 4.38 -1.91
N ILE A 39 3.87 5.51 -1.98
CA ILE A 39 2.58 5.59 -2.68
C ILE A 39 2.76 5.32 -4.18
N ARG A 40 3.78 5.91 -4.82
CA ARG A 40 4.06 5.73 -6.25
C ARG A 40 4.33 4.25 -6.58
N VAL A 41 5.13 3.58 -5.75
CA VAL A 41 5.47 2.17 -5.93
C VAL A 41 4.22 1.30 -5.83
N VAL A 42 3.38 1.49 -4.81
CA VAL A 42 2.14 0.72 -4.64
C VAL A 42 1.15 0.97 -5.78
N LYS A 43 0.99 2.22 -6.23
CA LYS A 43 0.14 2.55 -7.39
C LYS A 43 0.64 1.97 -8.72
N GLY A 44 1.94 1.70 -8.84
CA GLY A 44 2.56 1.12 -10.03
C GLY A 44 2.60 -0.40 -10.05
N MET A 45 2.06 -1.07 -9.04
CA MET A 45 2.03 -2.53 -8.99
C MET A 45 1.03 -3.10 -10.01
N PRO A 46 1.26 -4.32 -10.53
CA PRO A 46 0.27 -5.01 -11.35
C PRO A 46 -0.98 -5.33 -10.52
N ASN A 47 -2.04 -5.84 -11.16
CA ASN A 47 -3.21 -6.32 -10.42
C ASN A 47 -2.82 -7.41 -9.44
N TRP A 48 -3.32 -7.30 -8.22
CA TRP A 48 -3.11 -8.27 -7.14
C TRP A 48 -4.16 -9.36 -7.20
N THR A 49 -3.87 -10.51 -6.59
CA THR A 49 -4.89 -11.54 -6.42
C THR A 49 -5.92 -11.04 -5.39
N PRO A 50 -7.20 -10.89 -5.76
CA PRO A 50 -8.24 -10.47 -4.83
C PRO A 50 -8.41 -11.48 -3.70
N ALA A 51 -8.86 -11.00 -2.54
CA ALA A 51 -9.27 -11.89 -1.47
C ALA A 51 -10.47 -12.73 -1.93
N GLN A 52 -10.53 -13.99 -1.48
CA GLN A 52 -11.66 -14.87 -1.75
C GLN A 52 -12.37 -15.24 -0.46
N VAL A 53 -13.69 -15.05 -0.45
CA VAL A 53 -14.57 -15.51 0.62
C VAL A 53 -15.65 -16.37 -0.03
N ASP A 54 -15.76 -17.61 0.43
CA ASP A 54 -16.71 -18.61 -0.12
C ASP A 54 -16.63 -18.77 -1.65
N GLY A 55 -15.42 -18.72 -2.20
CA GLY A 55 -15.15 -18.85 -3.65
C GLY A 55 -15.49 -17.62 -4.48
N LYS A 56 -15.88 -16.50 -3.86
CA LYS A 56 -16.15 -15.23 -4.54
C LYS A 56 -15.01 -14.24 -4.27
N ALA A 57 -14.56 -13.56 -5.31
CA ALA A 57 -13.61 -12.45 -5.17
C ALA A 57 -14.28 -11.27 -4.46
N VAL A 58 -13.67 -10.79 -3.39
CA VAL A 58 -14.16 -9.67 -2.59
C VAL A 58 -13.10 -8.59 -2.49
N ALA A 59 -13.54 -7.33 -2.42
CA ALA A 59 -12.66 -6.22 -2.16
C ALA A 59 -12.14 -6.29 -0.71
N CYS A 60 -10.85 -6.08 -0.51
CA CYS A 60 -10.21 -6.17 0.80
C CYS A 60 -9.19 -5.03 1.01
N GLU A 61 -9.21 -4.43 2.19
CA GLU A 61 -8.17 -3.48 2.61
C GLU A 61 -6.93 -4.25 3.07
N MET A 62 -5.77 -3.86 2.55
CA MET A 62 -4.47 -4.42 2.90
C MET A 62 -3.54 -3.32 3.45
N ALA A 63 -2.65 -3.71 4.35
CA ALA A 63 -1.59 -2.85 4.89
C ALA A 63 -0.22 -3.47 4.59
N LEU A 64 0.60 -2.79 3.80
CA LEU A 64 1.93 -3.23 3.39
C LEU A 64 3.03 -2.37 4.03
N PRO A 65 3.95 -2.95 4.82
CA PRO A 65 5.11 -2.23 5.32
C PRO A 65 6.19 -2.11 4.23
N VAL A 66 6.47 -0.87 3.80
CA VAL A 66 7.56 -0.53 2.88
C VAL A 66 8.77 -0.09 3.70
N LYS A 67 9.80 -0.93 3.72
CA LYS A 67 11.05 -0.65 4.46
C LYS A 67 12.07 0.02 3.54
N PHE A 68 12.52 1.21 3.92
CA PHE A 68 13.62 1.92 3.29
C PHE A 68 14.93 1.58 4.02
N VAL A 69 15.85 0.96 3.28
CA VAL A 69 17.20 0.62 3.73
C VAL A 69 18.20 1.30 2.81
N LEU A 70 19.30 1.78 3.39
CA LEU A 70 20.42 2.44 2.73
C LEU A 70 21.62 1.51 2.71
#